data_AF-A0A932T7H8-F1
#
_entry.id   AF-A0A932T7H8-F1
#
_cell.length_a   1.000
_cell.length_b   1.000
_cell.length_c   1.000
_cell.angle_alpha   90.00
_cell.angle_beta   90.00
_cell.angle_gamma   90.00
#
_symmetry.space_group_name_H-M   'P 1'
#
loop_
_entity.id
_entity.type
_entity.pdbx_description
1 polymer ?
#
loop_
_entity_poly.entity_id
_entity_poly.type
_entity_poly.pdbx_seq_one_letter_code
_entity_poly.pdbx_strand_id
1 'polypeptide(L)'
;MKIGTFYSGTIEELNEQCIKSKFFILGIPLFPISSFYFVNKTQGIKLPLVRNSAMIGFGRTVCLIFGILLTLLCLMYEHFPNSSLKILAMVGAIIFMTIAIYSWLSGQNISEKEKKARLILEKSIGYNMLPTKLPKETRVQIVKTIISKINAKYPDFSMETSFNRTDFDNTELPLLFSFATYMESISTKKASRDFLEKYPAEIIYEQNFSKKTNA
;
A
#
# COMPACT_ATOMS: atom_id res chain seq x y z
N MET A 1 -6.43 25.93 18.55
CA MET A 1 -6.52 24.46 18.73
C MET A 1 -7.10 23.86 17.45
N LYS A 2 -6.34 23.08 16.66
CA LYS A 2 -6.86 22.45 15.43
C LYS A 2 -7.48 21.10 15.80
N ILE A 3 -8.81 21.04 15.90
CA ILE A 3 -9.55 19.78 15.86
C ILE A 3 -9.67 19.40 14.39
N GLY A 4 -9.32 18.17 14.05
CA GLY A 4 -9.39 17.73 12.68
C GLY A 4 -8.83 16.35 12.47
N THR A 5 -8.45 16.07 11.23
CA THR A 5 -7.87 14.79 10.86
C THR A 5 -6.68 15.00 9.95
N PHE A 6 -5.70 14.11 10.05
CA PHE A 6 -4.56 14.08 9.13
C PHE A 6 -4.27 12.65 8.68
N TYR A 7 -3.49 12.53 7.63
CA TYR A 7 -3.05 11.25 7.08
C TYR A 7 -1.58 11.02 7.42
N SER A 8 -1.26 9.83 7.93
CA SER A 8 0.10 9.41 8.24
C SER A 8 0.26 7.91 8.04
N GLY A 9 1.48 7.42 8.24
CA GLY A 9 1.77 6.00 8.14
C GLY A 9 1.75 5.50 6.70
N THR A 10 2.36 6.27 5.80
CA THR A 10 2.53 5.87 4.40
C THR A 10 3.26 4.53 4.34
N ILE A 11 2.61 3.55 3.72
CA ILE A 11 3.19 2.25 3.39
C ILE A 11 2.92 1.91 1.94
N GLU A 12 3.74 0.99 1.42
CA GLU A 12 3.54 0.34 0.12
C GLU A 12 3.46 1.32 -1.05
N GLU A 13 4.24 2.39 -0.96
CA GLU A 13 4.28 3.44 -1.96
C GLU A 13 4.90 2.92 -3.27
N LEU A 14 4.18 3.12 -4.37
CA LEU A 14 4.64 2.83 -5.73
C LEU A 14 3.96 3.81 -6.68
N ASN A 15 4.75 4.52 -7.50
CA ASN A 15 4.26 5.51 -8.48
C ASN A 15 3.19 6.47 -7.92
N GLU A 16 3.49 7.11 -6.78
CA GLU A 16 2.59 8.03 -6.04
C GLU A 16 1.33 7.41 -5.44
N GLN A 17 1.08 6.12 -5.67
CA GLN A 17 -0.03 5.38 -5.05
C GLN A 17 0.44 4.72 -3.76
N CYS A 18 -0.31 4.86 -2.68
CA CYS A 18 0.11 4.39 -1.35
C CYS A 18 -1.05 4.19 -0.39
N ILE A 19 -0.81 3.47 0.71
CA ILE A 19 -1.78 3.35 1.80
C ILE A 19 -1.39 4.31 2.91
N LYS A 20 -2.36 5.10 3.39
CA LYS A 20 -2.19 5.97 4.58
C LYS A 20 -3.34 5.76 5.55
N SER A 21 -3.05 5.91 6.84
CA SER A 21 -4.06 5.89 7.89
C SER A 21 -4.47 7.30 8.26
N LYS A 22 -5.78 7.51 8.38
CA LYS A 22 -6.39 8.76 8.83
C LYS A 22 -6.48 8.74 10.34
N PHE A 23 -6.01 9.78 11.00
CA PHE A 23 -6.02 9.91 12.46
C PHE A 23 -6.87 11.09 12.88
N PHE A 24 -7.51 10.95 14.05
CA PHE A 24 -8.15 12.07 14.74
C PHE A 24 -7.11 12.87 15.53
N ILE A 25 -7.14 14.20 15.41
CA ILE A 25 -6.22 15.10 16.12
C ILE A 25 -7.00 15.94 17.12
N LEU A 26 -6.51 15.94 18.37
CA LEU A 26 -6.83 16.92 19.40
C LEU A 26 -5.52 17.38 20.04
N GLY A 27 -4.85 18.36 19.41
CA GLY A 27 -3.48 18.76 19.76
C GLY A 27 -2.43 17.75 19.29
N ILE A 28 -2.61 16.47 19.65
CA ILE A 28 -1.82 15.33 19.20
C ILE A 28 -2.71 14.28 18.48
N PRO A 29 -2.13 13.40 17.64
CA PRO A 29 -2.84 12.25 17.09
C PRO A 29 -3.31 11.31 18.20
N LEU A 30 -4.62 11.12 18.37
CA LEU A 30 -5.16 10.27 19.44
C LEU A 30 -5.34 8.83 18.99
N PHE A 31 -6.10 8.60 17.92
CA PHE A 31 -6.39 7.26 17.41
C PHE A 31 -6.61 7.27 15.90
N PRO A 32 -6.30 6.16 15.21
CA PRO A 32 -6.60 5.99 13.81
C PRO A 32 -8.09 5.72 13.62
N ILE A 33 -8.68 6.31 12.59
CA ILE A 33 -10.11 6.21 12.26
C ILE A 33 -10.31 5.15 11.17
N SER A 34 -9.53 5.24 10.09
CA SER A 34 -9.59 4.33 8.95
C SER A 34 -8.33 4.44 8.10
N SER A 35 -8.13 3.52 7.17
CA SER A 35 -7.05 3.64 6.17
C SER A 35 -7.64 3.96 4.80
N PHE A 36 -6.79 4.52 3.94
CA PHE A 36 -7.14 4.88 2.57
C PHE A 36 -6.02 4.48 1.65
N TYR A 37 -6.38 3.89 0.52
CA TYR A 37 -5.49 3.77 -0.62
C TYR A 37 -5.62 5.00 -1.50
N PHE A 38 -4.56 5.80 -1.57
CA PHE A 38 -4.48 6.97 -2.42
C PHE A 38 -3.99 6.56 -3.81
N VAL A 39 -4.79 6.87 -4.82
CA VAL A 39 -4.45 6.65 -6.25
C VAL A 39 -3.75 7.89 -6.81
N ASN A 40 -4.05 9.04 -6.25
CA ASN A 40 -3.37 10.32 -6.44
C ASN A 40 -3.60 11.17 -5.18
N LYS A 41 -3.24 12.45 -5.22
CA LYS A 41 -3.38 13.37 -4.07
C LYS A 41 -4.83 13.60 -3.62
N THR A 42 -5.83 13.35 -4.47
CA THR A 42 -7.23 13.73 -4.22
C THR A 42 -8.20 12.54 -4.16
N GLN A 43 -7.87 11.41 -4.78
CA GLN A 43 -8.70 10.22 -4.86
C GLN A 43 -8.18 9.14 -3.91
N GLY A 44 -9.01 8.79 -2.93
CA GLY A 44 -8.72 7.77 -1.94
C GLY A 44 -9.82 6.71 -1.88
N ILE A 45 -9.47 5.44 -2.01
CA ILE A 45 -10.36 4.31 -1.73
C ILE A 45 -10.30 4.03 -0.23
N LYS A 46 -11.43 4.09 0.46
CA LYS A 46 -11.49 3.76 1.89
C LYS A 46 -11.22 2.26 2.10
N LEU A 47 -10.32 1.96 3.03
CA LEU A 47 -9.98 0.61 3.47
C LEU A 47 -10.39 0.44 4.95
N PRO A 48 -10.66 -0.80 5.39
CA PRO A 48 -10.55 -1.18 6.79
C PRO A 48 -9.20 -0.72 7.35
N LEU A 49 -9.15 -0.50 8.67
CA LEU A 49 -7.95 -0.01 9.31
C LEU A 49 -6.78 -0.99 9.08
N VAL A 50 -5.76 -0.52 8.35
CA VAL A 50 -4.54 -1.27 8.08
C VAL A 50 -3.58 -1.05 9.23
N ARG A 51 -3.51 -2.03 10.13
CA ARG A 51 -2.74 -1.96 11.38
C ARG A 51 -1.30 -1.52 11.17
N ASN A 52 -0.62 -2.04 10.14
CA ASN A 52 0.77 -1.70 9.86
C ASN A 52 0.93 -0.19 9.54
N SER A 53 0.08 0.34 8.67
CA SER A 53 0.04 1.78 8.37
C SER A 53 -0.26 2.60 9.62
N ALA A 54 -1.22 2.18 10.45
CA ALA A 54 -1.55 2.89 11.67
C ALA A 54 -0.38 2.90 12.68
N MET A 55 0.31 1.78 12.88
CA MET A 55 1.47 1.69 13.77
C MET A 55 2.62 2.58 13.29
N ILE A 56 2.92 2.54 11.99
CA ILE A 56 3.93 3.42 11.39
C ILE A 56 3.53 4.90 11.56
N GLY A 57 2.25 5.22 11.37
CA GLY A 57 1.74 6.57 11.58
C GLY A 57 1.89 7.07 13.02
N PHE A 58 1.62 6.20 14.00
CA PHE A 58 1.85 6.49 15.42
C PHE A 58 3.33 6.65 15.75
N GLY A 59 4.19 5.76 15.27
CA GLY A 59 5.62 5.84 15.51
C GLY A 59 6.22 7.14 14.99
N ARG A 60 5.85 7.55 13.77
CA ARG A 60 6.32 8.81 13.17
C ARG A 60 5.85 10.07 13.91
N THR A 61 4.75 10.00 14.65
CA THR A 61 4.10 11.19 15.22
C THR A 61 4.12 11.17 16.74
N VAL A 62 3.38 10.26 17.35
CA VAL A 62 3.23 10.17 18.81
C VAL A 62 4.56 9.79 19.46
N CYS A 63 5.25 8.76 18.98
CA CYS A 63 6.55 8.39 19.55
C CYS A 63 7.59 9.51 19.35
N LEU A 64 7.58 10.20 18.20
CA LEU A 64 8.46 11.34 17.99
C LEU A 64 8.20 12.47 19.01
N ILE A 65 6.93 12.83 19.21
CA ILE A 65 6.54 13.87 20.18
C ILE A 65 6.98 13.49 21.59
N PHE A 66 6.68 12.27 22.04
CA PHE A 66 7.07 11.81 23.37
C PHE A 66 8.61 11.74 23.52
N GLY A 67 9.32 11.28 22.50
CA GLY A 67 10.78 11.28 22.49
C GLY A 67 11.38 12.67 22.66
N ILE A 68 10.85 13.67 21.94
CA ILE A 68 11.26 15.08 22.07
C ILE A 68 10.93 15.61 23.47
N LEU A 69 9.71 15.41 23.97
CA LEU A 69 9.29 15.91 25.28
C LEU A 69 10.14 15.33 26.42
N LEU A 70 10.43 14.03 26.39
CA LEU A 70 11.29 13.40 27.40
C LEU A 70 12.74 13.89 27.30
N THR A 71 13.24 14.14 26.08
CA THR A 71 14.56 14.73 25.88
C THR A 71 14.63 16.14 26.48
N LEU A 72 13.63 16.98 26.21
CA LEU A 72 13.54 18.33 26.79
C LEU A 72 13.43 18.27 28.32
N LEU A 73 12.65 17.34 28.86
CA LEU A 73 12.54 17.14 30.31
C LEU A 73 13.92 16.80 30.92
N CYS A 74 14.71 15.94 30.27
CA CYS A 74 16.07 15.61 30.71
C CYS A 74 17.03 16.81 30.67
N LEU A 75 16.88 17.71 29.69
CA LEU A 75 17.74 18.88 29.51
C LEU A 75 17.38 20.04 30.46
N MET A 76 16.09 20.30 30.66
CA MET A 76 15.62 21.41 31.49
C MET A 76 15.82 21.16 32.99
N TYR A 77 15.81 19.90 33.39
CA TYR A 77 15.90 19.51 34.80
C TYR A 77 17.27 18.91 35.14
N GLU A 78 18.32 19.70 34.97
CA GLU A 78 19.66 19.38 35.51
C GLU A 78 19.63 19.12 37.03
N HIS A 79 18.62 19.63 37.73
CA HIS A 79 18.45 19.55 39.18
C HIS A 79 17.44 18.48 39.65
N PHE A 80 17.14 17.43 38.87
CA PHE A 80 16.34 16.33 39.42
C PHE A 80 17.06 15.72 40.64
N PRO A 81 16.49 15.82 41.86
CA PRO A 81 17.11 15.25 43.05
C PRO A 81 17.09 13.71 43.02
N ASN A 82 16.23 13.13 42.17
CA ASN A 82 16.02 11.71 42.04
C ASN A 82 16.66 11.19 40.73
N SER A 83 17.85 10.63 40.85
CA SER A 83 18.64 10.07 39.74
C SER A 83 17.88 9.01 38.95
N SER A 84 16.99 8.24 39.60
CA SER A 84 16.21 7.18 38.96
C SER A 84 15.20 7.72 37.95
N LEU A 85 14.55 8.86 38.23
CA LEU A 85 13.56 9.44 37.30
C LEU A 85 14.24 10.01 36.05
N LYS A 86 15.42 10.61 36.21
CA LYS A 86 16.24 11.10 35.09
C LYS A 86 16.67 9.96 34.17
N ILE A 87 17.13 8.84 34.74
CA ILE A 87 17.49 7.64 33.97
C ILE A 87 16.26 7.10 33.23
N LEU A 88 15.11 7.00 33.90
CA LEU A 88 13.87 6.53 33.26
C LEU A 88 13.44 7.42 32.09
N ALA A 89 13.47 8.74 32.26
CA ALA A 89 13.15 9.68 31.19
C ALA A 89 14.14 9.58 30.01
N MET A 90 15.43 9.41 30.28
CA MET A 90 16.46 9.25 29.25
C MET A 90 16.27 7.95 28.47
N VAL A 91 16.04 6.83 29.16
CA VAL A 91 15.76 5.53 28.52
C VAL A 91 14.47 5.62 27.69
N GLY A 92 13.41 6.21 28.24
CA GLY A 92 12.16 6.44 27.52
C GLY A 92 12.36 7.29 26.26
N ALA A 93 13.11 8.38 26.35
CA ALA A 93 13.43 9.24 25.21
C ALA A 93 14.13 8.46 24.10
N ILE A 94 15.15 7.67 24.44
CA ILE A 94 15.87 6.82 23.49
C ILE A 94 14.91 5.84 22.81
N ILE A 95 14.11 5.09 23.58
CA ILE A 95 13.18 4.10 23.04
C ILE A 95 12.19 4.75 22.06
N PHE A 96 11.55 5.86 22.46
CA PHE A 96 10.56 6.52 21.63
C PHE A 96 11.17 7.14 20.35
N MET A 97 12.38 7.72 20.45
CA MET A 97 13.11 8.23 19.30
C MET A 97 13.52 7.10 18.34
N THR A 98 14.00 5.97 18.87
CA THR A 98 14.34 4.79 18.06
C THR A 98 13.11 4.24 17.33
N ILE A 99 11.96 4.14 17.99
CA ILE A 99 10.71 3.71 17.34
C ILE A 99 10.29 4.70 16.25
N ALA A 100 10.42 6.00 16.51
CA ALA A 100 10.09 7.03 15.53
C ALA A 100 10.98 6.93 14.28
N ILE A 101 12.30 6.85 14.46
CA ILE A 101 13.26 6.67 13.38
C ILE A 101 12.99 5.37 12.61
N TYR A 102 12.81 4.26 13.33
CA TYR A 102 12.47 2.98 12.72
C TYR A 102 11.19 3.08 11.89
N SER A 103 10.17 3.79 12.36
CA SER A 103 8.91 3.99 11.62
C SER A 103 9.07 4.88 10.39
N TRP A 104 10.05 5.79 10.36
CA TRP A 104 10.38 6.54 9.14
C TRP A 104 11.07 5.65 8.10
N LEU A 105 11.94 4.75 8.54
CA LEU A 105 12.65 3.80 7.68
C LEU A 105 11.76 2.62 7.25
N SER A 106 10.80 2.24 8.08
CA SER A 106 9.90 1.12 7.86
C SER A 106 8.66 1.57 7.07
N GLY A 107 8.30 0.79 6.04
CA GLY A 107 7.11 1.02 5.21
C GLY A 107 7.37 1.04 3.70
N GLN A 108 8.64 0.98 3.27
CA GLN A 108 9.01 1.07 1.84
C GLN A 108 9.34 -0.27 1.18
N ASN A 109 9.42 -1.38 1.93
CA ASN A 109 9.88 -2.64 1.38
C ASN A 109 8.75 -3.38 0.65
N ILE A 110 8.71 -3.22 -0.67
CA ILE A 110 7.91 -4.03 -1.59
C ILE A 110 8.85 -5.05 -2.21
N SER A 111 8.49 -6.34 -2.21
CA SER A 111 9.31 -7.35 -2.88
C SER A 111 9.38 -7.09 -4.38
N GLU A 112 10.50 -7.39 -5.05
CA GLU A 112 10.62 -7.16 -6.50
C GLU A 112 9.55 -7.93 -7.31
N LYS A 113 9.18 -9.13 -6.86
CA LYS A 113 8.07 -9.91 -7.43
C LYS A 113 6.74 -9.16 -7.34
N GLU A 114 6.42 -8.64 -6.15
CA GLU A 114 5.21 -7.85 -5.93
C GLU A 114 5.24 -6.57 -6.75
N LYS A 115 6.38 -5.87 -6.80
CA LYS A 115 6.56 -4.64 -7.56
C LYS A 115 6.26 -4.84 -9.04
N LYS A 116 6.78 -5.92 -9.66
CA LYS A 116 6.48 -6.28 -11.06
C LYS A 116 4.98 -6.48 -11.29
N ALA A 117 4.31 -7.25 -10.42
CA ALA A 117 2.86 -7.47 -10.52
C ALA A 117 2.07 -6.16 -10.41
N ARG A 118 2.42 -5.30 -9.44
CA ARG A 118 1.78 -4.00 -9.23
C ARG A 118 1.96 -3.05 -10.41
N LEU A 119 3.13 -3.05 -11.06
CA LEU A 119 3.39 -2.26 -12.28
C LEU A 119 2.54 -2.74 -13.47
N ILE A 120 2.30 -4.05 -13.59
CA ILE A 120 1.40 -4.59 -14.62
C ILE A 120 -0.04 -4.12 -14.38
N LEU A 121 -0.51 -4.21 -13.12
CA LEU A 121 -1.84 -3.71 -12.73
C LEU A 121 -1.97 -2.21 -13.01
N GLU A 122 -0.96 -1.42 -12.69
CA GLU A 122 -0.98 0.02 -12.94
C GLU A 122 -1.17 0.35 -14.42
N LYS A 123 -0.38 -0.30 -15.29
CA LYS A 123 -0.44 -0.08 -16.73
C LYS A 123 -1.78 -0.49 -17.35
N SER A 124 -2.42 -1.54 -16.83
CA SER A 124 -3.66 -2.07 -17.39
C SER A 124 -4.91 -1.34 -16.88
N ILE A 125 -4.99 -1.09 -15.58
CA ILE A 125 -6.21 -0.61 -14.92
C ILE A 125 -6.07 0.77 -14.30
N GLY A 126 -4.84 1.30 -14.17
CA GLY A 126 -4.54 2.58 -13.50
C GLY A 126 -4.33 2.46 -12.00
N TYR A 127 -4.53 1.27 -11.43
CA TYR A 127 -4.37 0.99 -10.00
C TYR A 127 -3.27 -0.03 -9.80
N ASN A 128 -2.36 0.23 -8.87
CA ASN A 128 -1.26 -0.69 -8.58
C ASN A 128 -1.48 -1.55 -7.32
N MET A 129 -2.69 -1.55 -6.75
CA MET A 129 -2.99 -2.32 -5.54
C MET A 129 -3.25 -3.80 -5.86
N LEU A 130 -2.68 -4.69 -5.05
CA LEU A 130 -3.02 -6.11 -5.09
C LEU A 130 -4.43 -6.37 -4.54
N PRO A 131 -5.20 -7.32 -5.10
CA PRO A 131 -6.55 -7.61 -4.62
C PRO A 131 -6.61 -8.01 -3.15
N THR A 132 -5.58 -8.69 -2.64
CA THR A 132 -5.50 -9.14 -1.24
C THR A 132 -5.57 -8.00 -0.21
N LYS A 133 -5.28 -6.77 -0.65
CA LYS A 133 -5.26 -5.57 0.19
C LYS A 133 -6.54 -4.73 0.07
N LEU A 134 -7.47 -5.14 -0.78
CA LEU A 134 -8.70 -4.42 -1.06
C LEU A 134 -9.93 -5.10 -0.46
N PRO A 135 -10.91 -4.31 0.01
CA PRO A 135 -12.24 -4.82 0.37
C PRO A 135 -12.86 -5.62 -0.77
N LYS A 136 -13.68 -6.60 -0.43
CA LYS A 136 -14.33 -7.46 -1.41
C LYS A 136 -15.17 -6.65 -2.40
N GLU A 137 -15.86 -5.63 -1.90
CA GLU A 137 -16.71 -4.73 -2.67
C GLU A 137 -15.90 -3.96 -3.72
N THR A 138 -14.75 -3.42 -3.33
CA THR A 138 -13.82 -2.73 -4.22
C THR A 138 -13.26 -3.67 -5.29
N ARG A 139 -12.90 -4.91 -4.91
CA ARG A 139 -12.44 -5.91 -5.87
C ARG A 139 -13.48 -6.20 -6.95
N VAL A 140 -14.75 -6.37 -6.56
CA VAL A 140 -15.86 -6.61 -7.49
C VAL A 140 -16.05 -5.41 -8.43
N GLN A 141 -15.95 -4.18 -7.92
CA GLN A 141 -16.01 -2.97 -8.75
C GLN A 141 -14.87 -2.91 -9.76
N ILE A 142 -13.64 -3.22 -9.34
CA ILE A 142 -12.48 -3.25 -10.22
C ILE A 142 -12.64 -4.31 -11.32
N VAL A 143 -13.15 -5.51 -10.99
CA VAL A 143 -13.45 -6.54 -11.99
C VAL A 143 -14.45 -6.03 -13.02
N LYS A 144 -15.52 -5.37 -12.60
CA LYS A 144 -16.50 -4.78 -13.55
C LYS A 144 -15.85 -3.77 -14.49
N THR A 145 -14.97 -2.91 -13.95
CA THR A 145 -14.19 -1.95 -14.75
C THR A 145 -13.26 -2.66 -15.73
N ILE A 146 -12.61 -3.75 -15.32
CA ILE A 146 -11.75 -4.56 -16.19
C ILE A 146 -12.56 -5.19 -17.32
N ILE A 147 -13.70 -5.82 -17.00
CA ILE A 147 -14.59 -6.43 -18.01
C ILE A 147 -15.07 -5.37 -19.01
N SER A 148 -15.46 -4.18 -18.53
CA SER A 148 -15.85 -3.09 -19.41
C SER A 148 -14.73 -2.66 -20.35
N LYS A 149 -13.48 -2.59 -19.86
CA LYS A 149 -12.31 -2.28 -20.70
C LYS A 149 -12.01 -3.38 -21.71
N ILE A 150 -12.15 -4.64 -21.30
CA ILE A 150 -11.97 -5.81 -22.18
C ILE A 150 -13.02 -5.78 -23.27
N ASN A 151 -14.31 -5.71 -22.95
CA ASN A 151 -15.39 -5.74 -23.93
C ASN A 151 -15.35 -4.56 -24.91
N ALA A 152 -14.87 -3.39 -24.46
CA ALA A 152 -14.68 -2.24 -25.34
C ALA A 152 -13.58 -2.45 -26.39
N LYS A 153 -12.59 -3.29 -26.10
CA LYS A 153 -11.45 -3.56 -26.98
C LYS A 153 -11.54 -4.91 -27.72
N TYR A 154 -12.21 -5.88 -27.10
CA TYR A 154 -12.38 -7.26 -27.56
C TYR A 154 -13.85 -7.67 -27.34
N PRO A 155 -14.77 -7.33 -28.27
CA PRO A 155 -16.20 -7.56 -28.09
C PRO A 155 -16.58 -9.03 -27.92
N ASP A 156 -15.82 -9.95 -28.52
CA ASP A 156 -16.05 -11.40 -28.48
C ASP A 156 -15.27 -12.09 -27.34
N PHE A 157 -14.92 -11.35 -26.28
CA PHE A 157 -14.16 -11.90 -25.16
C PHE A 157 -14.95 -13.00 -24.43
N SER A 158 -14.37 -14.19 -24.39
CA SER A 158 -14.76 -15.26 -23.48
C SER A 158 -13.55 -15.67 -22.64
N MET A 159 -13.74 -15.75 -21.31
CA MET A 159 -12.66 -16.11 -20.38
C MET A 159 -12.01 -17.45 -20.76
N GLU A 160 -12.82 -18.44 -21.15
CA GLU A 160 -12.34 -19.79 -21.46
C GLU A 160 -11.52 -19.83 -22.76
N THR A 161 -11.92 -19.08 -23.77
CA THR A 161 -11.19 -19.04 -25.05
C THR A 161 -9.94 -18.17 -24.93
N SER A 162 -10.04 -17.01 -24.28
CA SER A 162 -8.94 -16.06 -24.15
C SER A 162 -7.81 -16.56 -23.25
N PHE A 163 -8.08 -17.32 -22.19
CA PHE A 163 -7.02 -17.83 -21.31
C PHE A 163 -6.21 -19.00 -21.91
N ASN A 164 -6.79 -19.71 -22.89
CA ASN A 164 -6.12 -20.84 -23.53
C ASN A 164 -5.22 -20.43 -24.72
N ARG A 165 -5.36 -19.19 -25.20
CA ARG A 165 -4.51 -18.64 -26.27
C ARG A 165 -3.06 -18.49 -25.84
N THR A 166 -2.18 -18.37 -26.83
CA THR A 166 -0.74 -18.15 -26.64
C THR A 166 -0.25 -16.88 -27.33
N ASP A 167 -1.06 -16.34 -28.24
CA ASP A 167 -0.80 -15.17 -29.07
C ASP A 167 -1.45 -13.93 -28.45
N PHE A 168 -0.78 -13.32 -27.48
CA PHE A 168 -1.26 -12.08 -26.85
C PHE A 168 -0.51 -10.86 -27.37
N ASP A 169 -1.25 -9.79 -27.62
CA ASP A 169 -0.63 -8.49 -27.86
C ASP A 169 -0.05 -7.89 -26.54
N ASN A 170 0.85 -6.91 -26.65
CA ASN A 170 1.54 -6.25 -25.52
C ASN A 170 0.61 -5.44 -24.59
N THR A 171 -0.68 -5.39 -24.90
CA THR A 171 -1.70 -4.64 -24.15
C THR A 171 -2.80 -5.56 -23.62
N GLU A 172 -3.06 -6.69 -24.28
CA GLU A 172 -3.98 -7.75 -23.90
C GLU A 172 -3.44 -8.53 -22.71
N LEU A 173 -2.18 -8.96 -22.77
CA LEU A 173 -1.59 -9.81 -21.72
C LEU A 173 -1.60 -9.13 -20.33
N PRO A 174 -1.17 -7.85 -20.17
CA PRO A 174 -1.33 -7.13 -18.91
C PRO A 174 -2.79 -7.02 -18.41
N LEU A 175 -3.74 -6.83 -19.33
CA LEU A 175 -5.15 -6.68 -19.00
C LEU A 175 -5.76 -8.02 -18.53
N LEU A 176 -5.45 -9.12 -19.22
CA LEU A 176 -5.87 -10.47 -18.85
C LEU A 176 -5.24 -10.92 -17.53
N PHE A 177 -3.96 -10.61 -17.31
CA PHE A 177 -3.30 -10.84 -16.02
C PHE A 177 -4.02 -10.12 -14.88
N SER A 178 -4.39 -8.87 -15.10
CA SER A 178 -5.11 -8.06 -14.10
C SER A 178 -6.50 -8.64 -13.83
N PHE A 179 -7.19 -9.06 -14.89
CA PHE A 179 -8.48 -9.75 -14.78
C PHE A 179 -8.36 -11.05 -13.98
N ALA A 180 -7.43 -11.93 -14.35
CA ALA A 180 -7.20 -13.21 -13.68
C ALA A 180 -6.84 -13.02 -12.20
N THR A 181 -5.94 -12.08 -11.90
CA THR A 181 -5.50 -11.74 -10.53
C THR A 181 -6.68 -11.31 -9.66
N TYR A 182 -7.53 -10.41 -10.14
CA TYR A 182 -8.71 -9.97 -9.39
C TYR A 182 -9.80 -11.03 -9.32
N MET A 183 -10.03 -11.77 -10.40
CA MET A 183 -11.03 -12.86 -10.43
C MET A 183 -10.68 -13.98 -9.46
N GLU A 184 -9.43 -14.44 -9.44
CA GLU A 184 -8.97 -15.48 -8.50
C GLU A 184 -9.23 -15.08 -7.04
N SER A 185 -9.04 -13.79 -6.72
CA SER A 185 -9.27 -13.28 -5.38
C SER A 185 -10.75 -13.28 -4.94
N ILE A 186 -11.69 -13.22 -5.89
CA ILE A 186 -13.14 -13.15 -5.61
C ILE A 186 -13.77 -14.53 -5.66
N SER A 187 -13.47 -15.28 -6.72
CA SER A 187 -13.97 -16.63 -6.96
C SER A 187 -12.78 -17.44 -7.44
N THR A 188 -12.34 -18.41 -6.64
CA THR A 188 -11.20 -19.27 -6.95
C THR A 188 -11.52 -20.14 -8.17
N LYS A 189 -11.38 -19.57 -9.37
CA LYS A 189 -11.63 -20.21 -10.65
C LYS A 189 -10.35 -20.86 -11.12
N LYS A 190 -10.42 -22.16 -11.41
CA LYS A 190 -9.31 -22.95 -11.94
C LYS A 190 -8.66 -22.25 -13.15
N ALA A 191 -9.47 -21.79 -14.11
CA ALA A 191 -8.97 -21.09 -15.30
C ALA A 191 -8.11 -19.85 -14.98
N SER A 192 -8.50 -19.05 -13.97
CA SER A 192 -7.71 -17.88 -13.56
C SER A 192 -6.37 -18.29 -12.94
N ARG A 193 -6.36 -19.34 -12.12
CA ARG A 193 -5.14 -19.86 -11.51
C ARG A 193 -4.19 -20.44 -12.56
N ASP A 194 -4.70 -21.32 -13.42
CA ASP A 194 -3.92 -21.96 -14.49
C ASP A 194 -3.30 -20.90 -15.40
N PHE A 195 -4.02 -19.81 -15.69
CA PHE A 195 -3.49 -18.68 -16.44
C PHE A 195 -2.35 -17.96 -15.71
N LEU A 196 -2.49 -17.70 -14.40
CA LEU A 196 -1.46 -17.02 -13.60
C LEU A 196 -0.20 -17.89 -13.37
N GLU A 197 -0.36 -19.21 -13.33
CA GLU A 197 0.75 -20.16 -13.30
C GLU A 197 1.51 -20.18 -14.65
N LYS A 198 0.77 -20.14 -15.76
CA LYS A 198 1.36 -20.10 -17.12
C LYS A 198 2.02 -18.75 -17.44
N TYR A 199 1.44 -17.65 -16.94
CA TYR A 199 1.88 -16.28 -17.19
C TYR A 199 2.15 -15.53 -15.87
N PRO A 200 3.23 -15.86 -15.16
CA PRO A 200 3.61 -15.16 -13.95
C PRO A 200 4.03 -13.71 -14.25
N ALA A 201 3.91 -12.84 -13.24
CA ALA A 201 4.17 -11.40 -13.36
C ALA A 201 5.57 -11.09 -13.92
N GLU A 202 6.56 -11.91 -13.60
CA GLU A 202 7.95 -11.75 -14.05
C GLU A 202 8.06 -11.81 -15.57
N ILE A 203 7.44 -12.81 -16.20
CA ILE A 203 7.45 -13.01 -17.65
C ILE A 203 6.73 -11.86 -18.36
N ILE A 204 5.54 -11.49 -17.85
CA ILE A 204 4.75 -10.40 -18.44
C ILE A 204 5.50 -9.08 -18.33
N TYR A 205 6.15 -8.83 -17.20
CA TYR A 205 6.92 -7.61 -16.97
C TYR A 205 8.08 -7.50 -17.98
N GLU A 206 8.85 -8.57 -18.17
CA GLU A 206 9.99 -8.56 -19.09
C GLU A 206 9.57 -8.30 -20.54
N GLN A 207 8.47 -8.92 -20.98
CA GLN A 207 7.93 -8.73 -22.33
C GLN A 207 7.42 -7.30 -22.57
N ASN A 208 6.86 -6.65 -21.54
CA ASN A 208 6.08 -5.42 -21.70
C ASN A 208 6.74 -4.14 -21.17
N PHE A 209 7.81 -4.28 -20.38
CA PHE A 209 8.44 -3.17 -19.67
C PHE A 209 9.96 -3.15 -19.81
N SER A 210 10.64 -4.30 -19.98
CA SER A 210 12.11 -4.33 -20.07
C SER A 210 12.69 -3.78 -21.39
N LYS A 211 11.90 -3.69 -22.46
CA LYS A 211 12.42 -3.19 -23.77
C LYS A 211 12.61 -1.67 -23.83
N LYS A 212 12.22 -0.91 -22.80
CA LYS A 212 12.35 0.56 -22.77
C LYS A 212 13.65 1.10 -22.16
N THR A 213 14.55 0.25 -21.67
CA THR A 213 15.81 0.69 -21.03
C THR A 213 17.02 0.81 -21.96
N ASN A 214 16.89 0.51 -23.26
CA ASN A 214 17.98 0.58 -24.24
C ASN A 214 17.69 1.51 -25.43
N ALA A 215 16.81 2.52 -25.27
CA ALA A 215 16.52 3.51 -26.30
C ALA A 215 16.81 4.92 -25.80
#